data_AF-A0A1R3GBX8-F1
#
_entry.id   AF-A0A1R3GBX8-F1
#
_cell.length_a   1.000
_cell.length_b   1.000
_cell.length_c   1.000
_cell.angle_alpha   90.00
_cell.angle_beta   90.00
_cell.angle_gamma   90.00
#
_symmetry.space_group_name_H-M   'P 1'
#
loop_
_entity.id
_entity.type
_entity.pdbx_description
1 polymer ?
#
loop_
_entity_poly.entity_id
_entity_poly.type
_entity_poly.pdbx_seq_one_letter_code
_entity_poly.pdbx_strand_id
1 'polypeptide(L)'
;MPSSGAFLRQLSGKEAWKSTSWRWGGIGNTKYNNNVGGTGYSGGFEMEGLNMYGNGVENGLVLRKRVMVVVDQSSHSKHAMMWALTHVTNKGDLLTLLHIISPSQDGSDSCSTYLANSLGSLCKACKPEVEVEALVIQGPKLATVMSQVKKLEVSVLVLGQKRPSAFLNCLCLFGTSSSSEEFVEQCINNADCLTIGVRKQSKGVGGYLISTRWQKNFWLLA
;
A
#
# COMPACT_ATOMS: atom_id res chain seq x y z
N MET A 1 70.03 13.56 -4.81
CA MET A 1 70.64 12.22 -4.71
C MET A 1 71.71 12.28 -3.63
N PRO A 2 71.99 11.22 -2.84
CA PRO A 2 71.26 9.95 -2.66
C PRO A 2 69.91 10.20 -1.89
N SER A 3 69.28 9.36 -1.03
CA SER A 3 69.61 8.03 -0.48
C SER A 3 68.40 7.16 -0.06
N SER A 4 68.72 5.89 0.20
CA SER A 4 68.09 4.87 1.05
C SER A 4 67.80 5.33 2.49
N GLY A 5 67.00 4.64 3.33
CA GLY A 5 66.27 3.36 3.21
C GLY A 5 65.97 2.79 4.63
N ALA A 6 65.20 1.72 4.85
CA ALA A 6 64.47 0.82 3.95
C ALA A 6 63.28 0.11 4.66
N PHE A 7 62.53 -0.68 3.87
CA PHE A 7 61.46 -1.62 4.22
C PHE A 7 61.48 -2.30 5.61
N LEU A 8 60.28 -2.46 6.18
CA LEU A 8 59.76 -3.80 6.55
C LEU A 8 58.27 -3.94 6.17
N ARG A 9 57.86 -5.16 5.82
CA ARG A 9 56.46 -5.58 5.61
C ARG A 9 55.88 -6.14 6.92
N GLN A 10 54.57 -6.00 7.14
CA GLN A 10 53.73 -7.17 7.44
C GLN A 10 52.26 -6.94 7.03
N LEU A 11 51.46 -8.01 6.96
CA LEU A 11 50.08 -8.05 6.46
C LEU A 11 49.09 -8.42 7.57
N SER A 12 48.03 -7.64 7.76
CA SER A 12 46.69 -8.04 8.24
C SER A 12 45.77 -6.81 8.23
N GLY A 13 44.48 -6.87 7.89
CA GLY A 13 43.65 -7.99 7.45
C GLY A 13 42.38 -7.50 6.71
N LYS A 14 41.60 -8.42 6.12
CA LYS A 14 40.35 -8.09 5.41
C LYS A 14 39.15 -8.03 6.37
N GLU A 15 38.60 -6.85 6.64
CA GLU A 15 37.21 -6.68 7.10
C GLU A 15 36.56 -5.50 6.35
N ALA A 16 35.78 -5.74 5.30
CA ALA A 16 34.36 -6.10 5.37
C ALA A 16 33.48 -4.96 5.89
N TRP A 17 33.31 -3.89 5.10
CA TRP A 17 32.32 -2.83 5.32
C TRP A 17 30.88 -3.38 5.24
N LYS A 18 30.40 -3.94 6.34
CA LYS A 18 29.00 -4.35 6.51
C LYS A 18 28.14 -3.11 6.78
N SER A 19 27.41 -2.67 5.76
CA SER A 19 26.35 -1.66 5.92
C SER A 19 25.30 -2.14 6.92
N THR A 20 25.19 -1.45 8.06
CA THR A 20 24.25 -1.80 9.14
C THR A 20 22.85 -1.27 8.80
N SER A 21 22.07 -2.13 8.13
CA SER A 21 20.64 -1.90 7.96
C SER A 21 19.92 -1.80 9.31
N TRP A 22 18.99 -0.86 9.42
CA TRP A 22 18.23 -0.62 10.66
C TRP A 22 17.15 -1.70 10.86
N ARG A 23 17.58 -2.87 11.33
CA ARG A 23 16.72 -3.86 12.00
C ARG A 23 16.06 -3.20 13.22
N TRP A 24 14.79 -3.51 13.45
CA TRP A 24 13.99 -2.92 14.54
C TRP A 24 14.26 -3.59 15.90
N GLY A 25 14.21 -2.79 16.96
CA GLY A 25 14.59 -3.14 18.35
C GLY A 25 16.01 -2.64 18.67
N GLY A 26 16.29 -1.83 19.68
CA GLY A 26 15.63 -1.63 20.98
C GLY A 26 16.65 -2.03 22.07
N ILE A 27 16.98 -1.24 23.10
CA ILE A 27 16.19 -0.30 23.91
C ILE A 27 17.03 0.96 24.25
N GLY A 28 16.39 2.13 24.44
CA GLY A 28 17.07 3.41 24.68
C GLY A 28 16.26 4.47 25.47
N ASN A 29 15.42 4.03 26.42
CA ASN A 29 14.75 4.81 27.48
C ASN A 29 14.40 6.31 27.19
N THR A 30 13.27 6.57 26.53
CA THR A 30 12.50 7.82 26.70
C THR A 30 11.02 7.47 26.88
N LYS A 31 10.37 8.06 27.89
CA LYS A 31 9.01 7.69 28.31
C LYS A 31 7.94 8.27 27.38
N TYR A 32 7.37 7.44 26.51
CA TYR A 32 6.01 7.63 26.01
C TYR A 32 5.23 6.32 26.11
N ASN A 33 4.09 6.36 26.81
CA ASN A 33 3.32 5.19 27.16
C ASN A 33 2.20 4.93 26.12
N ASN A 34 2.30 3.84 25.37
CA ASN A 34 1.24 3.35 24.50
C ASN A 34 1.30 1.81 24.44
N ASN A 35 0.30 1.17 25.03
CA ASN A 35 0.35 -0.27 25.31
C ASN A 35 -0.27 -1.07 24.15
N VAL A 36 0.56 -1.59 23.25
CA VAL A 36 0.16 -2.56 22.21
C VAL A 36 1.18 -3.69 22.18
N GLY A 37 0.88 -4.78 22.88
CA GLY A 37 1.68 -6.01 22.80
C GLY A 37 1.52 -6.67 21.44
N GLY A 38 2.64 -6.93 20.76
CA GLY A 38 2.66 -7.62 19.48
C GLY A 38 3.36 -8.98 19.59
N THR A 39 2.68 -10.04 19.16
CA THR A 39 3.29 -11.34 18.84
C THR A 39 3.38 -11.47 17.33
N GLY A 40 4.61 -11.48 16.81
CA GLY A 40 4.87 -11.63 15.38
C GLY A 40 5.08 -13.09 15.01
N TYR A 41 4.55 -13.49 13.86
CA TYR A 41 4.94 -14.70 13.15
C TYR A 41 5.25 -14.35 11.69
N SER A 42 6.33 -14.90 11.15
CA SER A 42 6.70 -14.78 9.75
C SER A 42 6.39 -16.09 9.03
N GLY A 43 5.16 -16.22 8.54
CA GLY A 43 4.75 -17.30 7.65
C GLY A 43 4.58 -16.77 6.23
N GLY A 44 5.47 -17.16 5.31
CA GLY A 44 5.29 -16.86 3.89
C GLY A 44 4.26 -17.82 3.28
N PHE A 45 2.99 -17.46 3.33
CA PHE A 45 1.92 -18.23 2.67
C PHE A 45 1.67 -17.69 1.27
N GLU A 46 2.14 -18.42 0.27
CA GLU A 46 1.81 -18.18 -1.15
C GLU A 46 0.34 -18.54 -1.37
N MET A 47 -0.52 -17.52 -1.52
CA MET A 47 -1.98 -17.69 -1.46
C MET A 47 -2.58 -17.74 -2.87
N GLU A 48 -2.60 -18.94 -3.46
CA GLU A 48 -3.37 -19.23 -4.67
C GLU A 48 -4.86 -18.96 -4.44
N GLY A 49 -5.41 -17.89 -5.05
CA GLY A 49 -6.81 -17.52 -4.80
C GLY A 49 -7.44 -16.42 -5.66
N LEU A 50 -6.71 -15.80 -6.60
CA LEU A 50 -7.22 -14.72 -7.46
C LEU A 50 -7.06 -14.96 -8.98
N ASN A 51 -6.79 -16.21 -9.40
CA ASN A 51 -6.76 -16.59 -10.82
C ASN A 51 -8.18 -16.72 -11.40
N MET A 52 -8.81 -15.58 -11.66
CA MET A 52 -10.10 -15.46 -12.38
C MET A 52 -9.92 -15.22 -13.89
N TYR A 53 -8.73 -15.44 -14.45
CA TYR A 53 -8.49 -15.42 -15.90
C TYR A 53 -8.85 -16.78 -16.54
N GLY A 54 -10.15 -16.98 -16.75
CA GLY A 54 -10.70 -18.15 -17.42
C GLY A 54 -10.57 -18.09 -18.94
N ASN A 55 -9.52 -18.74 -19.46
CA ASN A 55 -9.30 -19.08 -20.87
C ASN A 55 -8.97 -17.93 -21.85
N GLY A 56 -7.95 -18.15 -22.69
CA GLY A 56 -7.38 -17.14 -23.60
C GLY A 56 -5.91 -17.44 -23.91
N VAL A 57 -5.63 -18.56 -24.59
CA VAL A 57 -4.26 -18.93 -24.95
C VAL A 57 -3.81 -18.12 -26.17
N GLU A 58 -3.09 -17.02 -25.92
CA GLU A 58 -2.33 -16.34 -26.96
C GLU A 58 -0.94 -15.91 -26.45
N ASN A 59 0.09 -16.63 -26.93
CA ASN A 59 1.47 -16.17 -27.09
C ASN A 59 2.26 -15.65 -25.87
N GLY A 60 2.11 -16.27 -24.69
CA GLY A 60 3.16 -16.27 -23.64
C GLY A 60 3.51 -14.92 -22.99
N LEU A 61 2.85 -13.83 -23.37
CA LEU A 61 2.97 -12.53 -22.75
C LEU A 61 2.31 -12.59 -21.37
N VAL A 62 3.10 -12.38 -20.31
CA VAL A 62 2.54 -12.10 -18.98
C VAL A 62 1.76 -10.79 -19.11
N LEU A 63 0.43 -10.89 -19.15
CA LEU A 63 -0.47 -9.75 -19.32
C LEU A 63 -0.31 -8.79 -18.15
N ARG A 64 0.52 -7.76 -18.36
CA ARG A 64 0.85 -6.72 -17.42
C ARG A 64 -0.42 -6.00 -16.96
N LYS A 65 -0.90 -6.32 -15.76
CA LYS A 65 -2.06 -5.63 -15.18
C LYS A 65 -1.63 -4.32 -14.53
N ARG A 66 -2.53 -3.33 -14.57
CA ARG A 66 -2.38 -2.08 -13.82
C ARG A 66 -3.19 -2.16 -12.54
N VAL A 67 -2.51 -2.03 -11.42
CA VAL A 67 -3.10 -1.93 -10.08
C VAL A 67 -3.07 -0.46 -9.67
N MET A 68 -4.22 0.12 -9.34
CA MET A 68 -4.29 1.50 -8.83
C MET A 68 -4.69 1.51 -7.36
N VAL A 69 -3.97 2.27 -6.53
CA VAL A 69 -4.28 2.45 -5.12
C VAL A 69 -4.58 3.92 -4.86
N VAL A 70 -5.74 4.22 -4.27
CA VAL A 70 -6.05 5.59 -3.84
C VAL A 70 -5.37 5.87 -2.50
N VAL A 71 -4.49 6.85 -2.47
CA VAL A 71 -3.65 7.18 -1.30
C VAL A 71 -3.93 8.57 -0.72
N ASP A 72 -3.82 8.65 0.61
CA ASP A 72 -3.89 9.89 1.39
C ASP A 72 -3.02 9.74 2.66
N GLN A 73 -3.04 10.75 3.54
CA GLN A 73 -2.25 10.72 4.78
C GLN A 73 -2.73 9.65 5.78
N SER A 74 -3.91 9.05 5.60
CA SER A 74 -4.54 8.18 6.60
C SER A 74 -3.84 6.82 6.75
N SER A 75 -4.05 6.20 7.91
CA SER A 75 -3.60 4.83 8.16
C SER A 75 -4.32 3.81 7.27
N HIS A 76 -5.56 4.04 6.87
CA HIS A 76 -6.35 3.10 6.07
C HIS A 76 -5.74 2.93 4.66
N SER A 77 -5.44 4.04 3.99
CA SER A 77 -4.81 4.03 2.66
C SER A 77 -3.41 3.41 2.67
N LYS A 78 -2.62 3.69 3.71
CA LYS A 78 -1.29 3.07 3.90
C LYS A 78 -1.36 1.55 4.09
N HIS A 79 -2.39 1.05 4.76
CA HIS A 79 -2.63 -0.39 4.90
C HIS A 79 -3.16 -1.02 3.60
N ALA A 80 -4.01 -0.31 2.84
CA ALA A 80 -4.47 -0.77 1.53
C ALA A 80 -3.33 -0.86 0.49
N MET A 81 -2.43 0.13 0.47
CA MET A 81 -1.19 0.12 -0.32
C MET A 81 -0.30 -1.08 0.03
N MET A 82 -0.04 -1.32 1.32
CA MET A 82 0.79 -2.45 1.75
C MET A 82 0.17 -3.80 1.38
N TRP A 83 -1.16 -3.93 1.52
CA TRP A 83 -1.89 -5.13 1.10
C TRP A 83 -1.84 -5.33 -0.42
N ALA A 84 -2.06 -4.28 -1.22
CA ALA A 84 -1.97 -4.35 -2.69
C ALA A 84 -0.58 -4.78 -3.17
N LEU A 85 0.49 -4.22 -2.57
CA LEU A 85 1.87 -4.55 -2.91
C LEU A 85 2.24 -6.01 -2.59
N THR A 86 1.62 -6.60 -1.57
CA THR A 86 1.90 -7.97 -1.11
C THR A 86 1.01 -9.01 -1.78
N HIS A 87 -0.28 -8.73 -1.99
CA HIS A 87 -1.29 -9.72 -2.42
C HIS A 87 -1.82 -9.51 -3.84
N VAL A 88 -1.63 -8.34 -4.46
CA VAL A 88 -2.23 -8.01 -5.77
C VAL A 88 -1.19 -7.84 -6.87
N THR A 89 -0.08 -7.15 -6.60
CA THR A 89 0.96 -6.90 -7.61
C THR A 89 1.92 -8.09 -7.77
N ASN A 90 2.34 -8.35 -9.00
CA ASN A 90 3.30 -9.37 -9.41
C ASN A 90 4.52 -8.73 -10.10
N LYS A 91 5.57 -9.51 -10.34
CA LYS A 91 6.75 -9.08 -11.12
C LYS A 91 6.32 -8.56 -12.50
N GLY A 92 6.75 -7.36 -12.83
CA GLY A 92 6.40 -6.70 -14.08
C GLY A 92 5.06 -5.96 -14.09
N ASP A 93 4.23 -6.03 -13.04
CA ASP A 93 3.01 -5.21 -12.96
C ASP A 93 3.31 -3.70 -12.89
N LEU A 94 2.27 -2.88 -13.06
CA LEU A 94 2.33 -1.43 -12.87
C LEU A 94 1.43 -1.02 -11.70
N LEU A 95 2.03 -0.41 -10.67
CA LEU A 95 1.34 0.09 -9.48
C LEU A 95 1.24 1.61 -9.52
N THR A 96 0.06 2.15 -9.82
CA THR A 96 -0.22 3.58 -9.80
C THR A 96 -0.75 4.00 -8.43
N LEU A 97 -0.02 4.85 -7.72
CA LEU A 97 -0.47 5.48 -6.48
C LEU A 97 -1.18 6.80 -6.81
N LEU A 98 -2.52 6.80 -6.74
CA LEU A 98 -3.35 7.97 -7.04
C LEU A 98 -3.64 8.76 -5.77
N HIS A 99 -3.04 9.94 -5.64
CA HIS A 99 -3.39 10.92 -4.62
C HIS A 99 -4.32 11.98 -5.20
N ILE A 100 -5.41 12.31 -4.51
CA ILE A 100 -6.39 13.30 -4.98
C ILE A 100 -6.46 14.47 -4.00
N ILE A 101 -6.22 15.67 -4.51
CA ILE A 101 -6.35 16.94 -3.78
C ILE A 101 -7.80 17.42 -3.94
N SER A 102 -8.50 17.68 -2.84
CA SER A 102 -9.85 18.25 -2.91
C SER A 102 -9.78 19.71 -3.37
N PRO A 103 -10.69 20.20 -4.24
CA PRO A 103 -10.68 21.60 -4.70
C PRO A 103 -11.03 22.62 -3.60
N SER A 104 -11.42 22.15 -2.40
CA SER A 104 -11.64 22.95 -1.20
C SER A 104 -10.45 22.92 -0.21
N GLN A 105 -9.30 22.38 -0.63
CA GLN A 105 -8.06 22.45 0.13
C GLN A 105 -7.07 23.41 -0.55
N ASP A 106 -6.92 24.61 0.01
CA ASP A 106 -5.86 25.58 -0.34
C ASP A 106 -4.48 25.12 0.20
N GLY A 107 -4.19 23.82 0.07
CA GLY A 107 -3.03 23.15 0.65
C GLY A 107 -1.89 23.01 -0.34
N SER A 108 -0.74 23.61 -0.03
CA SER A 108 0.47 23.62 -0.88
C SER A 108 0.76 22.29 -1.58
N ASP A 109 0.85 22.34 -2.91
CA ASP A 109 1.15 21.20 -3.79
C ASP A 109 2.46 20.46 -3.47
N SER A 110 3.36 21.11 -2.74
CA SER A 110 4.58 20.50 -2.21
C SER A 110 4.29 19.29 -1.31
N CYS A 111 3.24 19.36 -0.47
CA CYS A 111 2.94 18.36 0.56
C CYS A 111 2.20 17.14 -0.01
N SER A 112 1.28 17.36 -0.94
CA SER A 112 0.58 16.32 -1.70
C SER A 112 1.54 15.54 -2.61
N THR A 113 2.43 16.25 -3.31
CA THR A 113 3.48 15.67 -4.16
C THR A 113 4.50 14.88 -3.31
N TYR A 114 4.93 15.43 -2.17
CA TYR A 114 5.80 14.73 -1.23
C TYR A 114 5.20 13.41 -0.74
N LEU A 115 3.90 13.38 -0.41
CA LEU A 115 3.22 12.15 0.03
C LEU A 115 3.26 11.06 -1.05
N ALA A 116 2.86 11.39 -2.28
CA ALA A 116 2.81 10.41 -3.36
C ALA A 116 4.20 9.85 -3.69
N ASN A 117 5.23 10.72 -3.72
CA ASN A 117 6.61 10.32 -3.96
C ASN A 117 7.22 9.51 -2.79
N SER A 118 6.89 9.86 -1.54
CA SER A 118 7.34 9.12 -0.35
C SER A 118 6.75 7.71 -0.33
N LEU A 119 5.44 7.56 -0.55
CA LEU A 119 4.77 6.26 -0.64
C LEU A 119 5.26 5.45 -1.86
N GLY A 120 5.49 6.10 -3.00
CA GLY A 120 6.06 5.46 -4.20
C GLY A 120 7.47 4.92 -3.96
N SER A 121 8.30 5.67 -3.22
CA SER A 121 9.65 5.25 -2.82
C SER A 121 9.61 4.04 -1.88
N LEU A 122 8.65 3.99 -0.95
CA LEU A 122 8.43 2.82 -0.08
C LEU A 122 8.00 1.59 -0.88
N CYS A 123 7.08 1.72 -1.85
CA CYS A 123 6.73 0.60 -2.73
C CYS A 123 7.95 0.06 -3.50
N LYS A 124 8.77 0.95 -4.10
CA LYS A 124 9.99 0.57 -4.84
C LYS A 124 11.02 -0.13 -3.93
N ALA A 125 11.17 0.34 -2.69
CA ALA A 125 12.07 -0.29 -1.72
C ALA A 125 11.57 -1.66 -1.23
N CYS A 126 10.25 -1.85 -1.08
CA CYS A 126 9.66 -3.11 -0.63
C CYS A 126 9.50 -4.16 -1.75
N LYS A 127 9.31 -3.76 -3.01
CA LYS A 127 9.11 -4.67 -4.14
C LYS A 127 9.63 -4.06 -5.46
N PRO A 128 10.95 -4.04 -5.69
CA PRO A 128 11.58 -3.39 -6.85
C PRO A 128 11.25 -4.05 -8.20
N GLU A 129 10.64 -5.25 -8.19
CA GLU A 129 10.14 -5.95 -9.38
C GLU A 129 8.80 -5.41 -9.91
N VAL A 130 8.16 -4.51 -9.18
CA VAL A 130 6.94 -3.80 -9.57
C VAL A 130 7.31 -2.38 -9.99
N GLU A 131 6.86 -1.95 -11.16
CA GLU A 131 7.02 -0.55 -11.55
C GLU A 131 6.01 0.30 -10.78
N VAL A 132 6.47 1.40 -10.19
CA VAL A 132 5.63 2.26 -9.34
C VAL A 132 5.58 3.67 -9.90
N GLU A 133 4.37 4.08 -10.23
CA GLU A 133 3.96 5.39 -10.73
C GLU A 133 3.27 6.16 -9.59
N ALA A 134 3.54 7.46 -9.46
CA ALA A 134 2.90 8.34 -8.49
C ALA A 134 2.12 9.42 -9.25
N LEU A 135 0.81 9.50 -9.02
CA LEU A 135 -0.10 10.37 -9.76
C LEU A 135 -0.87 11.27 -8.78
N VAL A 136 -0.68 12.58 -8.89
CA VAL A 136 -1.38 13.59 -8.07
C VAL A 136 -2.32 14.38 -8.97
N ILE A 137 -3.60 14.43 -8.61
CA ILE A 137 -4.63 15.15 -9.38
C ILE A 137 -5.52 15.95 -8.44
N GLN A 138 -5.79 17.22 -8.76
CA GLN A 138 -6.82 18.02 -8.08
C GLN A 138 -8.19 17.74 -8.68
N GLY A 139 -9.23 17.52 -7.85
CA GLY A 139 -10.60 17.38 -8.34
C GLY A 139 -11.55 16.59 -7.42
N PRO A 140 -12.82 16.40 -7.84
CA PRO A 140 -13.82 15.68 -7.05
C PRO A 140 -13.47 14.19 -6.92
N LYS A 141 -13.28 13.72 -5.68
CA LYS A 141 -12.66 12.41 -5.37
C LYS A 141 -13.23 11.23 -6.17
N LEU A 142 -14.55 11.07 -6.22
CA LEU A 142 -15.19 9.98 -6.97
C LEU A 142 -14.95 10.08 -8.48
N ALA A 143 -15.25 11.24 -9.07
CA ALA A 143 -15.13 11.47 -10.51
C ALA A 143 -13.68 11.30 -11.00
N THR A 144 -12.71 11.80 -10.24
CA THR A 144 -11.28 11.64 -10.53
C THR A 144 -10.86 10.17 -10.50
N VAL A 145 -11.31 9.37 -9.52
CA VAL A 145 -11.01 7.92 -9.50
C VAL A 145 -11.59 7.22 -10.72
N MET A 146 -12.88 7.42 -11.03
CA MET A 146 -13.52 6.76 -12.18
C MET A 146 -12.86 7.17 -13.50
N SER A 147 -12.50 8.46 -13.64
CA SER A 147 -11.76 8.97 -14.78
C SER A 147 -10.40 8.30 -14.93
N GLN A 148 -9.61 8.12 -13.85
CA GLN A 148 -8.31 7.45 -13.95
C GLN A 148 -8.42 5.93 -14.12
N VAL A 149 -9.43 5.26 -13.53
CA VAL A 149 -9.71 3.84 -13.80
C VAL A 149 -9.85 3.61 -15.30
N LYS A 150 -10.68 4.42 -15.95
CA LYS A 150 -10.97 4.31 -17.38
C LYS A 150 -9.83 4.79 -18.27
N LYS A 151 -9.19 5.92 -17.94
CA LYS A 151 -8.09 6.52 -18.73
C LYS A 151 -6.82 5.67 -18.73
N LEU A 152 -6.53 4.98 -17.63
CA LEU A 152 -5.30 4.21 -17.45
C LEU A 152 -5.50 2.70 -17.67
N GLU A 153 -6.72 2.26 -18.01
CA GLU A 153 -7.12 0.85 -18.16
C GLU A 153 -6.76 0.02 -16.90
N VAL A 154 -7.13 0.55 -15.73
CA VAL A 154 -6.88 -0.07 -14.42
C VAL A 154 -7.59 -1.42 -14.36
N SER A 155 -6.83 -2.48 -14.13
CA SER A 155 -7.35 -3.84 -14.02
C SER A 155 -7.85 -4.13 -12.60
N VAL A 156 -7.18 -3.56 -11.58
CA VAL A 156 -7.57 -3.68 -10.15
C VAL A 156 -7.46 -2.33 -9.44
N LEU A 157 -8.55 -1.87 -8.84
CA LEU A 157 -8.60 -0.67 -7.98
C LEU A 157 -8.62 -1.08 -6.50
N VAL A 158 -7.75 -0.51 -5.68
CA VAL A 158 -7.66 -0.81 -4.24
C VAL A 158 -7.83 0.46 -3.39
N LEU A 159 -8.66 0.37 -2.35
CA LEU A 159 -9.12 1.51 -1.55
C LEU A 159 -8.99 1.26 -0.05
N GLY A 160 -8.55 2.26 0.72
CA GLY A 160 -8.55 2.19 2.18
C GLY A 160 -9.95 2.35 2.78
N GLN A 161 -10.56 1.26 3.27
CA GLN A 161 -11.87 1.29 3.93
C GLN A 161 -11.71 1.64 5.42
N LYS A 162 -12.38 2.72 5.85
CA LYS A 162 -12.41 3.17 7.25
C LYS A 162 -13.15 2.13 8.13
N ARG A 163 -12.77 2.02 9.40
CA ARG A 163 -13.56 1.26 10.38
C ARG A 163 -14.86 2.03 10.73
N PRO A 164 -16.06 1.44 10.56
CA PRO A 164 -17.29 2.05 11.08
C PRO A 164 -17.25 2.14 12.62
N SER A 165 -17.72 3.27 13.15
CA SER A 165 -17.63 3.64 14.57
C SER A 165 -18.69 2.95 15.42
N ALA A 166 -18.30 1.85 16.07
CA ALA A 166 -19.19 1.01 16.88
C ALA A 166 -19.98 1.75 17.98
N PHE A 167 -19.50 2.89 18.46
CA PHE A 167 -20.18 3.71 19.47
C PHE A 167 -21.42 4.46 18.96
N LEU A 168 -21.61 4.62 17.63
CA LEU A 168 -22.78 5.31 17.07
C LEU A 168 -23.90 4.36 16.62
N ASN A 169 -23.62 3.06 16.45
CA ASN A 169 -24.63 2.05 16.09
C ASN A 169 -25.68 1.76 17.20
N CYS A 170 -25.58 2.40 18.37
CA CYS A 170 -26.49 2.17 19.49
C CYS A 170 -27.64 3.21 19.59
N LEU A 171 -27.60 4.31 18.83
CA LEU A 171 -28.73 5.21 18.66
C LEU A 171 -29.37 4.95 17.29
N CYS A 172 -30.44 4.17 17.28
CA CYS A 172 -31.05 3.60 16.06
C CYS A 172 -31.89 4.59 15.23
N LEU A 173 -31.32 5.73 14.83
CA LEU A 173 -31.90 6.60 13.80
C LEU A 173 -30.89 6.85 12.66
N PHE A 174 -31.23 6.32 11.47
CA PHE A 174 -30.68 6.67 10.16
C PHE A 174 -29.15 6.71 9.99
N GLY A 175 -28.60 5.55 9.62
CA GLY A 175 -27.93 5.41 8.30
C GLY A 175 -26.72 6.27 7.96
N THR A 176 -26.05 6.91 8.92
CA THR A 176 -24.89 7.78 8.68
C THR A 176 -23.61 6.98 8.41
N SER A 177 -23.56 6.32 7.24
CA SER A 177 -22.30 5.89 6.64
C SER A 177 -21.36 7.10 6.54
N SER A 178 -20.07 6.89 6.84
CA SER A 178 -19.13 8.01 6.70
C SER A 178 -18.91 8.31 5.21
N SER A 179 -18.72 9.58 4.83
CA SER A 179 -18.47 9.95 3.42
C SER A 179 -17.32 9.16 2.76
N SER A 180 -16.31 8.74 3.55
CA SER A 180 -15.21 7.89 3.08
C SER A 180 -15.59 6.40 2.89
N GLU A 181 -16.67 5.94 3.49
CA GLU A 181 -17.23 4.59 3.37
C GLU A 181 -18.24 4.52 2.23
N GLU A 182 -19.11 5.54 2.11
CA GLU A 182 -19.96 5.76 0.95
C GLU A 182 -19.13 5.86 -0.35
N PHE A 183 -18.05 6.65 -0.35
CA PHE A 183 -17.09 6.73 -1.47
C PHE A 183 -16.52 5.36 -1.87
N VAL A 184 -16.16 4.50 -0.90
CA VAL A 184 -15.62 3.16 -1.19
C VAL A 184 -16.69 2.26 -1.80
N GLU A 185 -17.92 2.31 -1.30
CA GLU A 185 -19.04 1.57 -1.87
C GLU A 185 -19.43 2.08 -3.27
N GLN A 186 -19.46 3.40 -3.48
CA GLN A 186 -19.68 4.00 -4.81
C GLN A 186 -18.60 3.56 -5.81
N CYS A 187 -17.32 3.49 -5.42
CA CYS A 187 -16.27 2.92 -6.26
C CYS A 187 -16.49 1.43 -6.53
N ILE A 188 -16.74 0.60 -5.50
CA ILE A 188 -16.93 -0.84 -5.64
C ILE A 188 -18.09 -1.20 -6.59
N ASN A 189 -19.15 -0.41 -6.59
CA ASN A 189 -20.37 -0.71 -7.36
C ASN A 189 -20.36 -0.12 -8.79
N ASN A 190 -19.60 0.95 -9.05
CA ASN A 190 -19.68 1.70 -10.31
C ASN A 190 -18.36 1.77 -11.13
N ALA A 191 -17.25 1.23 -10.63
CA ALA A 191 -16.00 1.21 -11.40
C ALA A 191 -15.98 0.07 -12.43
N ASP A 192 -15.44 0.35 -13.63
CA ASP A 192 -15.32 -0.59 -14.76
C ASP A 192 -14.29 -1.75 -14.51
N CYS A 193 -13.76 -1.91 -13.29
CA CYS A 193 -12.66 -2.83 -12.96
C CYS A 193 -12.85 -3.56 -11.62
N LEU A 194 -12.01 -4.58 -11.33
CA LEU A 194 -12.03 -5.29 -10.05
C LEU A 194 -11.68 -4.33 -8.90
N THR A 195 -12.68 -3.94 -8.14
CA THR A 195 -12.52 -2.93 -7.08
C THR A 195 -12.59 -3.56 -5.69
N ILE A 196 -11.61 -3.21 -4.85
CA ILE A 196 -11.32 -3.87 -3.57
C ILE A 196 -11.16 -2.81 -2.47
N GLY A 197 -12.15 -2.75 -1.57
CA GLY A 197 -12.04 -2.06 -0.28
C GLY A 197 -11.26 -2.90 0.73
N VAL A 198 -10.23 -2.32 1.34
CA VAL A 198 -9.29 -3.01 2.24
C VAL A 198 -9.26 -2.34 3.61
N ARG A 199 -9.43 -3.14 4.67
CA ARG A 199 -9.48 -2.67 6.06
C ARG A 199 -8.68 -3.60 6.97
N LYS A 200 -7.62 -3.10 7.60
CA LYS A 200 -6.86 -3.88 8.59
C LYS A 200 -7.76 -4.32 9.75
N GLN A 201 -7.66 -5.57 10.18
CA GLN A 201 -8.27 -5.99 11.44
C GLN A 201 -7.44 -5.49 12.64
N SER A 202 -8.10 -5.30 13.80
CA SER A 202 -7.52 -4.60 14.95
C SER A 202 -7.98 -5.16 16.31
N LYS A 203 -8.59 -6.35 16.34
CA LYS A 203 -9.20 -6.95 17.54
C LYS A 203 -8.44 -8.23 17.93
N GLY A 204 -7.13 -8.11 18.17
CA GLY A 204 -6.25 -9.22 18.57
C GLY A 204 -5.89 -10.21 17.46
N VAL A 205 -6.83 -10.53 16.56
CA VAL A 205 -6.53 -11.31 15.35
C VAL A 205 -6.01 -10.40 14.23
N GLY A 206 -5.07 -10.95 13.44
CA GLY A 206 -4.39 -10.23 12.37
C GLY A 206 -5.18 -10.12 11.05
N GLY A 207 -4.46 -9.82 9.97
CA GLY A 207 -5.01 -9.83 8.62
C GLY A 207 -5.94 -8.65 8.28
N TYR A 208 -6.71 -8.86 7.21
CA TYR A 208 -7.45 -7.81 6.51
C TYR A 208 -8.89 -8.25 6.23
N LEU A 209 -9.84 -7.35 6.46
CA LEU A 209 -11.20 -7.45 5.93
C LEU A 209 -11.21 -6.84 4.54
N ILE A 210 -11.79 -7.57 3.60
CA ILE A 210 -11.87 -7.23 2.18
C ILE A 210 -13.34 -7.08 1.76
N SER A 211 -13.62 -6.08 0.93
CA SER A 211 -14.93 -5.79 0.38
C SER A 211 -14.82 -5.61 -1.14
N THR A 212 -15.56 -6.41 -1.91
CA THR A 212 -15.69 -6.32 -3.37
C THR A 212 -17.15 -6.11 -3.75
N ARG A 213 -17.46 -6.14 -5.05
CA ARG A 213 -18.83 -6.05 -5.57
C ARG A 213 -19.71 -7.24 -5.16
N TRP A 214 -19.10 -8.42 -4.98
CA TRP A 214 -19.81 -9.68 -4.77
C TRP A 214 -19.78 -10.19 -3.33
N GLN A 215 -18.79 -9.80 -2.54
CA GLN A 215 -18.63 -10.19 -1.13
C GLN A 215 -18.14 -9.03 -0.29
N LYS A 216 -18.72 -8.85 0.92
CA LYS A 216 -18.42 -7.73 1.82
C LYS A 216 -17.81 -8.23 3.13
N ASN A 217 -16.77 -7.55 3.61
CA ASN A 217 -16.07 -7.87 4.86
C ASN A 217 -15.62 -9.35 4.99
N PHE A 218 -15.27 -10.04 3.89
CA PHE A 218 -14.64 -11.35 4.00
C PHE A 218 -13.23 -11.19 4.56
N TRP A 219 -12.80 -12.10 5.42
CA TRP A 219 -11.54 -11.97 6.16
C TRP A 219 -10.44 -12.79 5.48
N LEU A 220 -9.40 -12.11 5.02
CA LEU A 220 -8.14 -12.75 4.66
C LEU A 220 -7.24 -12.77 5.89
N LEU A 221 -6.80 -13.98 6.24
CA LEU A 221 -5.62 -14.20 7.07
C LEU A 221 -4.39 -13.56 6.41
N ALA A 222 -3.38 -13.26 7.23
CA ALA A 222 -2.08 -12.74 6.82
C ALA A 222 -0.96 -13.50 7.55
#